data_AF-A0A8J8IVX7-F1
#
_entry.id   AF-A0A8J8IVX7-F1
#
_cell.length_a   1.000
_cell.length_b   1.000
_cell.length_c   1.000
_cell.angle_alpha   90.00
_cell.angle_beta   90.00
_cell.angle_gamma   90.00
#
_symmetry.space_group_name_H-M   'P 1'
#
loop_
_entity.id
_entity.type
_entity.pdbx_description
1 polymer ?
#
loop_
_entity_poly.entity_id
_entity_poly.type
_entity_poly.pdbx_seq_one_letter_code
_entity_poly.pdbx_strand_id
1 'polypeptide(L)'
;MKKRLPATRVYIKDILEGFYVKSEGDFEPNYLITKDARKVYRAKIVATVVRDPVIAEDETYGKFQVDDGTGVIWVLGFRDDTKFAKLVKKGDLVQIIGKIAEWRGDKQILVEGVSKVHPNMWILHRYEALRDKVEHIKKAKIAFEIYNTYGITAKAKVIAKNKGVSEELLETIDELYAIMMEQRAEEALEEEMFEEEEKTVDETLEEAKKAILEILRSKGDKPVSIRYIQRKLQDKFEPEVIEDALRELMAEGEIYEPEVGYYKILA
;
A
#
# COMPACT_ATOMS: atom_id res chain seq x y z
N MET A 1 -17.15 -24.47 13.24
CA MET A 1 -16.56 -23.40 14.11
C MET A 1 -15.15 -23.13 13.58
N LYS A 2 -14.78 -21.88 13.24
CA LYS A 2 -13.43 -21.58 12.72
C LYS A 2 -12.37 -21.99 13.76
N LYS A 3 -11.30 -22.66 13.33
CA LYS A 3 -10.21 -23.12 14.20
C LYS A 3 -9.56 -21.89 14.87
N ARG A 4 -9.54 -21.85 16.20
CA ARG A 4 -8.92 -20.74 16.94
C ARG A 4 -7.41 -20.95 17.00
N LEU A 5 -6.66 -20.17 16.22
CA LEU A 5 -5.20 -20.19 16.20
C LEU A 5 -4.60 -19.20 17.23
N PRO A 6 -3.43 -19.53 17.80
CA PRO A 6 -2.79 -18.71 18.83
C PRO A 6 -2.39 -17.33 18.30
N ALA A 7 -2.31 -16.35 19.21
CA ALA A 7 -1.81 -15.03 18.88
C ALA A 7 -0.28 -15.01 18.93
N THR A 8 0.32 -14.46 17.87
CA THR A 8 1.77 -14.32 17.74
C THR A 8 2.18 -12.92 18.18
N ARG A 9 3.20 -12.82 19.03
CA ARG A 9 3.82 -11.52 19.36
C ARG A 9 4.61 -11.04 18.15
N VAL A 10 4.27 -9.85 17.67
CA VAL A 10 4.86 -9.24 16.48
C VAL A 10 5.03 -7.74 16.69
N TYR A 11 5.97 -7.14 15.98
CA TYR A 11 6.04 -5.69 15.87
C TYR A 11 5.03 -5.19 14.83
N ILE A 12 4.54 -3.97 14.99
CA ILE A 12 3.64 -3.34 14.01
C ILE A 12 4.32 -3.26 12.64
N LYS A 13 5.62 -2.94 12.60
CA LYS A 13 6.40 -2.94 11.37
C LYS A 13 6.32 -4.27 10.60
N ASP A 14 6.35 -5.39 11.31
CA ASP A 14 6.26 -6.72 10.69
C ASP A 14 4.88 -6.97 10.09
N ILE A 15 3.84 -6.34 10.64
CA ILE A 15 2.48 -6.36 10.06
C ILE A 15 2.46 -5.51 8.80
N LEU A 16 2.91 -4.25 8.89
CA LEU A 16 2.85 -3.28 7.80
C LEU A 16 3.63 -3.75 6.56
N GLU A 17 4.80 -4.34 6.78
CA GLU A 17 5.69 -4.83 5.70
C GLU A 17 5.41 -6.28 5.26
N GLY A 18 4.48 -6.97 5.90
CA GLY A 18 4.12 -8.34 5.52
C GLY A 18 3.18 -8.39 4.32
N PHE A 19 2.87 -9.60 3.88
CA PHE A 19 1.95 -9.87 2.78
C PHE A 19 0.68 -10.49 3.34
N TYR A 20 -0.46 -9.85 3.11
CA TYR A 20 -1.73 -10.34 3.61
C TYR A 20 -2.30 -11.37 2.65
N VAL A 21 -2.72 -12.52 3.19
CA VAL A 21 -3.29 -13.62 2.41
C VAL A 21 -4.71 -13.86 2.87
N LYS A 22 -5.65 -13.68 1.94
CA LYS A 22 -7.06 -14.00 2.11
C LYS A 22 -7.28 -15.45 1.70
N SER A 23 -7.64 -16.30 2.66
CA SER A 23 -7.92 -17.71 2.36
C SER A 23 -9.24 -17.84 1.60
N GLU A 24 -9.28 -18.72 0.60
CA GLU A 24 -10.47 -18.95 -0.24
C GLU A 24 -11.56 -19.75 0.49
N GLY A 25 -11.19 -20.55 1.49
CA GLY A 25 -12.12 -21.39 2.23
C GLY A 25 -12.90 -20.64 3.31
N ASP A 26 -14.23 -20.84 3.34
CA ASP A 26 -15.13 -20.26 4.37
C ASP A 26 -14.67 -20.54 5.82
N PHE A 27 -13.92 -21.63 6.04
CA PHE A 27 -13.44 -22.08 7.34
C PHE A 27 -11.96 -21.79 7.61
N GLU A 28 -11.22 -21.34 6.60
CA GLU A 28 -9.80 -21.04 6.74
C GLU A 28 -9.60 -19.61 7.26
N PRO A 29 -8.70 -19.41 8.24
CA PRO A 29 -8.39 -18.08 8.73
C PRO A 29 -7.39 -17.40 7.79
N ASN A 30 -7.71 -16.18 7.38
CA ASN A 30 -6.73 -15.28 6.76
C ASN A 30 -5.50 -15.11 7.66
N TYR A 31 -4.37 -14.83 7.03
CA TYR A 31 -3.11 -14.64 7.72
C TYR A 31 -2.25 -13.60 7.03
N LEU A 32 -1.19 -13.21 7.72
CA LEU A 32 -0.10 -12.43 7.17
C LEU A 32 1.14 -13.31 7.07
N ILE A 33 1.89 -13.21 5.97
CA ILE A 33 3.24 -13.74 5.86
C ILE A 33 4.22 -12.58 6.03
N THR A 34 5.10 -12.64 7.04
CA THR A 34 6.16 -11.65 7.20
C THR A 34 7.30 -11.89 6.20
N LYS A 35 8.17 -10.90 5.99
CA LYS A 35 9.34 -11.00 5.09
C LYS A 35 10.30 -12.15 5.43
N ASP A 36 10.32 -12.59 6.68
CA ASP A 36 11.07 -13.76 7.15
C ASP A 36 10.24 -15.07 7.09
N ALA A 37 9.21 -15.13 6.26
CA ALA A 37 8.35 -16.27 6.03
C ALA A 37 7.66 -16.81 7.30
N ARG A 38 7.19 -15.91 8.17
CA ARG A 38 6.40 -16.28 9.35
C ARG A 38 4.91 -16.11 9.06
N LYS A 39 4.11 -17.17 9.19
CA LYS A 39 2.64 -17.07 9.18
C LYS A 39 2.10 -16.49 10.49
N VAL A 40 1.30 -15.45 10.39
CA VAL A 40 0.69 -14.73 11.51
C VAL A 40 -0.83 -14.64 11.29
N TYR A 41 -1.59 -15.49 11.99
CA TYR A 41 -3.05 -15.52 11.92
C TYR A 41 -3.72 -14.49 12.84
N ARG A 42 -3.06 -14.16 13.94
CA ARG A 42 -3.54 -13.25 14.98
C ARG A 42 -2.35 -12.55 15.59
N ALA A 43 -2.41 -11.23 15.63
CA ALA A 43 -1.37 -10.41 16.24
C ALA A 43 -1.65 -10.24 17.73
N LYS A 44 -0.58 -10.28 18.53
CA LYS A 44 -0.54 -9.75 19.89
C LYS A 44 0.50 -8.64 19.92
N ILE A 45 0.07 -7.42 20.20
CA ILE A 45 0.96 -6.26 20.27
C ILE A 45 0.81 -5.55 21.63
N VAL A 46 1.85 -4.84 22.04
CA VAL A 46 1.73 -3.81 23.08
C VAL A 46 2.12 -2.49 22.44
N ALA A 47 1.21 -1.51 22.50
CA ALA A 47 1.29 -0.27 21.75
C ALA A 47 0.70 0.88 22.57
N THR A 48 1.13 2.11 22.30
CA THR A 48 0.55 3.33 22.90
C THR A 48 -0.56 3.84 21.99
N VAL A 49 -1.71 4.21 22.55
CA VAL A 49 -2.80 4.85 21.80
C VAL A 49 -2.41 6.28 21.45
N VAL A 50 -2.27 6.58 20.16
CA VAL A 50 -1.76 7.88 19.68
C VAL A 50 -2.85 8.84 19.21
N ARG A 51 -4.04 8.32 18.89
CA ARG A 51 -5.23 9.11 18.53
C ARG A 51 -6.39 8.82 19.47
N ASP A 52 -7.25 9.83 19.65
CA ASP A 52 -8.51 9.66 20.36
C ASP A 52 -9.38 8.60 19.65
N PRO A 53 -9.92 7.61 20.39
CA PRO A 53 -10.81 6.62 19.81
C PRO A 53 -12.08 7.27 19.24
N VAL A 54 -12.47 6.81 18.06
CA VAL A 54 -13.67 7.26 17.36
C VAL A 54 -14.64 6.10 17.28
N ILE A 55 -15.91 6.36 17.59
CA ILE A 55 -17.00 5.39 17.46
C ILE A 55 -18.05 6.03 16.57
N ALA A 56 -18.56 5.27 15.61
CA ALA A 56 -19.66 5.72 14.76
C ALA A 56 -20.91 6.02 15.61
N GLU A 57 -21.72 6.99 15.18
CA GLU A 57 -22.94 7.38 15.90
C GLU A 57 -23.93 6.22 16.06
N ASP A 58 -23.95 5.31 15.08
CA ASP A 58 -24.76 4.09 15.06
C ASP A 58 -24.12 2.90 15.79
N GLU A 59 -22.95 3.10 16.43
CA GLU A 59 -22.13 2.09 17.10
C GLU A 59 -21.77 0.87 16.23
N THR A 60 -21.80 1.01 14.89
CA THR A 60 -21.49 -0.11 13.98
C THR A 60 -20.00 -0.41 13.89
N TYR A 61 -19.15 0.60 14.04
CA TYR A 61 -17.70 0.45 14.11
C TYR A 61 -17.06 1.45 15.07
N GLY A 62 -15.94 1.03 15.65
CA GLY A 62 -15.07 1.85 16.49
C GLY A 62 -13.63 1.67 16.04
N LYS A 63 -12.86 2.74 16.03
CA LYS A 63 -11.45 2.71 15.61
C LYS A 63 -10.57 3.58 16.49
N PHE A 64 -9.33 3.15 16.66
CA PHE A 64 -8.28 3.92 17.29
C PHE A 64 -6.94 3.56 16.65
N GLN A 65 -5.95 4.43 16.84
CA GLN A 65 -4.63 4.26 16.24
C GLN A 65 -3.60 4.05 17.34
N VAL A 66 -2.68 3.09 17.11
CA VAL A 66 -1.65 2.74 18.09
C VAL A 66 -0.26 2.72 17.47
N ASP A 67 0.74 2.98 18.30
CA ASP A 67 2.17 3.04 17.93
C ASP A 67 3.00 2.19 18.91
N ASP A 68 3.82 1.28 18.37
CA ASP A 68 4.73 0.42 19.15
C ASP A 68 6.22 0.87 19.09
N GLY A 69 6.47 2.02 18.46
CA GLY A 69 7.80 2.57 18.15
C GLY A 69 8.43 2.00 16.88
N THR A 70 7.83 0.99 16.24
CA THR A 70 8.27 0.42 14.96
C THR A 70 7.35 0.81 13.81
N GLY A 71 6.12 1.17 14.11
CA GLY A 71 5.14 1.65 13.15
C GLY A 71 3.83 2.02 13.83
N VAL A 72 2.93 2.59 13.05
CA VAL A 72 1.61 3.03 13.49
C VAL A 72 0.55 2.25 12.73
N ILE A 73 -0.45 1.69 13.43
CA ILE A 73 -1.50 0.88 12.80
C ILE A 73 -2.89 1.22 13.31
N TRP A 74 -3.88 1.09 12.44
CA TRP A 74 -5.29 1.19 12.81
C TRP A 74 -5.79 -0.09 13.46
N VAL A 75 -6.57 0.11 14.52
CA VAL A 75 -7.26 -0.96 15.25
C VAL A 75 -8.75 -0.70 15.14
N LEU A 76 -9.48 -1.66 14.59
CA LEU A 76 -10.92 -1.56 14.32
C LEU A 76 -11.68 -2.64 15.09
N GLY A 77 -12.77 -2.24 15.73
CA GLY A 77 -13.79 -3.12 16.27
C GLY A 77 -15.10 -2.90 15.54
N PHE A 78 -15.82 -3.97 15.21
CA PHE A 78 -17.13 -3.91 14.56
C PHE A 78 -18.21 -4.44 15.50
N ARG A 79 -19.42 -3.86 15.45
CA ARG A 79 -20.57 -4.27 16.25
C ARG A 79 -20.23 -4.38 17.74
N ASP A 80 -20.30 -5.58 18.32
CA ASP A 80 -20.00 -5.81 19.73
C ASP A 80 -18.55 -5.47 20.11
N ASP A 81 -17.63 -5.47 19.15
CA ASP A 81 -16.21 -5.15 19.38
C ASP A 81 -15.95 -3.63 19.42
N THR A 82 -16.93 -2.78 19.08
CA THR A 82 -16.82 -1.32 19.24
C THR A 82 -16.59 -0.91 20.69
N LYS A 83 -17.05 -1.72 21.65
CA LYS A 83 -16.81 -1.52 23.09
C LYS A 83 -15.32 -1.42 23.43
N PHE A 84 -14.44 -2.06 22.66
CA PHE A 84 -12.99 -1.99 22.90
C PHE A 84 -12.43 -0.58 22.70
N ALA A 85 -13.00 0.20 21.76
CA ALA A 85 -12.63 1.60 21.58
C ALA A 85 -13.04 2.46 22.80
N LYS A 86 -14.12 2.10 23.52
CA LYS A 86 -14.57 2.77 24.75
C LYS A 86 -13.64 2.51 25.95
N LEU A 87 -12.82 1.47 25.91
CA LEU A 87 -11.96 1.04 27.03
C LEU A 87 -10.59 1.71 27.06
N VAL A 88 -10.27 2.51 26.05
CA VAL A 88 -8.93 3.11 25.88
C VAL A 88 -9.05 4.61 25.68
N LYS A 89 -7.96 5.33 25.99
CA LYS A 89 -7.83 6.77 25.76
C LYS A 89 -6.49 7.08 25.12
N LYS A 90 -6.38 8.22 24.45
CA LYS A 90 -5.10 8.72 23.96
C LYS A 90 -4.08 8.77 25.08
N GLY A 91 -2.88 8.25 24.82
CA GLY A 91 -1.79 8.12 25.78
C GLY A 91 -1.79 6.81 26.59
N ASP A 92 -2.84 5.98 26.50
CA ASP A 92 -2.83 4.69 27.19
C ASP A 92 -1.85 3.71 26.54
N LEU A 93 -1.06 3.02 27.38
CA LEU A 93 -0.30 1.85 26.98
C LEU A 93 -1.21 0.62 27.06
N VAL A 94 -1.41 -0.06 25.94
CA VAL A 94 -2.38 -1.15 25.82
C VAL A 94 -1.76 -2.39 25.22
N GLN A 95 -2.21 -3.55 25.69
CA GLN A 95 -2.01 -4.82 25.00
C GLN A 95 -3.24 -5.12 24.16
N ILE A 96 -3.02 -5.45 22.89
CA ILE A 96 -4.06 -5.72 21.89
C ILE A 96 -3.87 -7.12 21.34
N ILE A 97 -4.96 -7.84 21.20
CA ILE A 97 -5.03 -9.11 20.47
C ILE A 97 -6.09 -8.94 19.37
N GLY A 98 -5.75 -9.30 18.15
CA GLY A 98 -6.67 -9.15 17.03
C GLY A 98 -6.22 -9.88 15.77
N LYS A 99 -7.17 -10.05 14.84
CA LYS A 99 -6.89 -10.59 13.51
C LYS A 99 -6.30 -9.49 12.65
N ILE A 100 -5.38 -9.85 11.76
CA ILE A 100 -4.90 -8.93 10.74
C ILE A 100 -5.94 -8.93 9.62
N ALA A 101 -6.25 -7.75 9.10
CA ALA A 101 -7.07 -7.57 7.92
C ALA A 101 -6.41 -6.53 7.01
N GLU A 102 -6.76 -6.56 5.73
CA GLU A 102 -6.32 -5.57 4.76
C GLU A 102 -7.54 -5.02 4.01
N TRP A 103 -7.54 -3.71 3.80
CA TRP A 103 -8.57 -3.03 3.04
C TRP A 103 -7.91 -2.00 2.13
N ARG A 104 -8.05 -2.17 0.81
CA ARG A 104 -7.43 -1.28 -0.20
C ARG A 104 -5.92 -1.07 0.04
N GLY A 105 -5.19 -2.15 0.34
CA GLY A 105 -3.77 -2.11 0.63
C GLY A 105 -3.41 -1.71 2.08
N ASP A 106 -4.32 -1.09 2.83
CA ASP A 106 -4.07 -0.70 4.21
C ASP A 106 -4.29 -1.87 5.18
N LYS A 107 -3.22 -2.25 5.89
CA LYS A 107 -3.27 -3.28 6.92
C LYS A 107 -3.73 -2.71 8.26
N GLN A 108 -4.59 -3.48 8.90
CA GLN A 108 -5.27 -3.08 10.13
C GLN A 108 -5.51 -4.28 11.04
N ILE A 109 -5.70 -4.01 12.33
CA ILE A 109 -5.99 -5.04 13.33
C ILE A 109 -7.48 -5.01 13.66
N LEU A 110 -8.18 -6.10 13.39
CA LEU A 110 -9.53 -6.34 13.90
C LEU A 110 -9.42 -6.81 15.35
N VAL A 111 -9.74 -5.92 16.28
CA VAL A 111 -9.55 -6.17 17.72
C VAL A 111 -10.51 -7.23 18.22
N GLU A 112 -9.99 -8.16 19.00
CA GLU A 112 -10.78 -9.15 19.74
C GLU A 112 -10.58 -9.04 21.25
N GLY A 113 -9.59 -8.26 21.67
CA GLY A 113 -9.34 -7.94 23.07
C GLY A 113 -8.34 -6.80 23.20
N VAL A 114 -8.64 -5.85 24.10
CA VAL A 114 -7.73 -4.79 24.50
C VAL A 114 -7.74 -4.64 26.00
N SER A 115 -6.57 -4.32 26.57
CA SER A 115 -6.43 -4.06 28.00
C SER A 115 -5.32 -3.04 28.23
N LYS A 116 -5.54 -2.08 29.12
CA LYS A 116 -4.48 -1.19 29.61
C LYS A 116 -3.46 -2.01 30.41
N VAL A 117 -2.18 -1.74 30.20
CA VAL A 117 -1.10 -2.51 30.82
C VAL A 117 -0.06 -1.61 31.50
N HIS A 118 0.65 -2.19 32.46
CA HIS A 118 1.77 -1.53 33.12
C HIS A 118 2.95 -1.35 32.15
N PRO A 119 3.77 -0.28 32.24
CA PRO A 119 4.94 -0.07 31.39
C PRO A 119 5.90 -1.27 31.26
N ASN A 120 6.09 -2.05 32.31
CA ASN A 120 6.92 -3.27 32.27
C ASN A 120 6.42 -4.31 31.24
N MET A 121 5.13 -4.33 30.91
CA MET A 121 4.59 -5.20 29.86
C MET A 121 5.13 -4.85 28.47
N TRP A 122 5.48 -3.59 28.23
CA TRP A 122 6.14 -3.18 26.99
C TRP A 122 7.51 -3.84 26.86
N ILE A 123 8.32 -3.77 27.92
CA ILE A 123 9.67 -4.33 27.94
C ILE A 123 9.61 -5.85 27.75
N LEU A 124 8.71 -6.51 28.47
CA LEU A 124 8.49 -7.95 28.34
C LEU A 124 8.06 -8.32 26.92
N HIS A 125 7.08 -7.59 26.35
CA HIS A 125 6.60 -7.84 25.00
C HIS A 125 7.72 -7.72 23.97
N ARG A 126 8.55 -6.67 24.06
CA ARG A 126 9.70 -6.47 23.16
C ARG A 126 10.73 -7.58 23.29
N TYR A 127 11.05 -8.00 24.51
CA TYR A 127 11.97 -9.11 24.73
C TYR A 127 11.43 -10.41 24.12
N GLU A 128 10.18 -10.78 24.41
CA GLU A 128 9.59 -12.01 23.90
C GLU A 128 9.45 -11.97 22.38
N ALA A 129 8.97 -10.86 21.81
CA ALA A 129 8.85 -10.69 20.36
C ALA A 129 10.22 -10.79 19.66
N LEU A 130 11.24 -10.14 20.22
CA LEU A 130 12.60 -10.20 19.65
C LEU A 130 13.21 -11.59 19.77
N ARG A 131 13.11 -12.23 20.93
CA ARG A 131 13.63 -13.60 21.13
C ARG A 131 13.01 -14.57 20.14
N ASP A 132 11.68 -14.59 20.05
CA ASP A 132 10.94 -15.49 19.17
C ASP A 132 11.27 -15.20 17.69
N LYS A 133 11.43 -13.91 17.32
CA LYS A 133 11.83 -13.49 15.98
C LYS A 133 13.25 -13.95 15.62
N VAL A 134 14.21 -13.81 16.53
CA VAL A 134 15.60 -14.25 16.31
C VAL A 134 15.66 -15.77 16.07
N GLU A 135 14.90 -16.55 16.85
CA GLU A 135 14.81 -17.99 16.66
C GLU A 135 14.17 -18.37 15.33
N HIS A 136 13.09 -17.69 14.95
CA HIS A 136 12.42 -17.89 13.67
C HIS A 136 13.34 -17.55 12.50
N ILE A 137 14.00 -16.39 12.51
CA ILE A 137 14.91 -15.95 11.43
C ILE A 137 16.04 -16.97 11.20
N LYS A 138 16.60 -17.57 12.27
CA LYS A 138 17.64 -18.62 12.11
C LYS A 138 17.11 -19.82 11.32
N LYS A 139 15.89 -20.28 11.63
CA LYS A 139 15.25 -21.39 10.91
C LYS A 139 14.86 -20.98 9.48
N ALA A 140 14.32 -19.78 9.32
CA ALA A 140 13.93 -19.22 8.03
C ALA A 140 15.13 -19.13 7.09
N LYS A 141 16.31 -18.68 7.55
CA LYS A 141 17.54 -18.65 6.73
C LYS A 141 17.89 -20.03 6.16
N ILE A 142 17.89 -21.05 7.03
CA ILE A 142 18.16 -22.44 6.60
C ILE A 142 17.09 -22.90 5.61
N ALA A 143 15.82 -22.57 5.85
CA ALA A 143 14.71 -22.93 4.97
C ALA A 143 14.83 -22.25 3.59
N PHE A 144 15.20 -20.97 3.54
CA PHE A 144 15.47 -20.24 2.29
C PHE A 144 16.62 -20.87 1.52
N GLU A 145 17.73 -21.23 2.17
CA GLU A 145 18.85 -21.92 1.51
C GLU A 145 18.41 -23.24 0.88
N ILE A 146 17.62 -24.04 1.60
CA ILE A 146 17.09 -25.31 1.10
C ILE A 146 16.17 -25.07 -0.09
N TYR A 147 15.21 -24.15 0.05
CA TYR A 147 14.25 -23.82 -1.00
C TYR A 147 14.96 -23.30 -2.26
N ASN A 148 15.88 -22.35 -2.13
CA ASN A 148 16.61 -21.77 -3.27
C ASN A 148 17.48 -22.82 -3.99
N THR A 149 17.90 -23.88 -3.30
CA THR A 149 18.72 -24.96 -3.90
C THR A 149 17.88 -26.07 -4.52
N TYR A 150 16.75 -26.42 -3.90
CA TYR A 150 16.02 -27.67 -4.21
C TYR A 150 14.52 -27.47 -4.46
N GLY A 151 13.98 -26.26 -4.32
CA GLY A 151 12.54 -25.96 -4.35
C GLY A 151 11.73 -26.77 -3.33
N ILE A 152 10.44 -26.99 -3.63
CA ILE A 152 9.60 -27.95 -2.90
C ILE A 152 9.76 -29.34 -3.55
N THR A 153 10.79 -30.06 -3.15
CA THR A 153 10.99 -31.47 -3.53
C THR A 153 10.96 -32.40 -2.32
N ALA A 154 10.71 -33.69 -2.55
CA ALA A 154 10.80 -34.69 -1.48
C ALA A 154 12.19 -34.67 -0.79
N LYS A 155 13.25 -34.42 -1.56
CA LYS A 155 14.61 -34.23 -1.03
C LYS A 155 14.71 -33.01 -0.11
N ALA A 156 14.15 -31.86 -0.52
CA ALA A 156 14.13 -30.65 0.29
C ALA A 156 13.42 -30.87 1.63
N LYS A 157 12.27 -31.57 1.62
CA LYS A 157 11.50 -31.91 2.83
C LYS A 157 12.31 -32.77 3.81
N VAL A 158 13.02 -33.78 3.30
CA VAL A 158 13.91 -34.62 4.13
C VAL A 158 15.07 -33.81 4.72
N ILE A 159 15.71 -32.94 3.93
CA ILE A 159 16.81 -32.08 4.40
C ILE A 159 16.32 -31.10 5.47
N ALA A 160 15.16 -30.46 5.25
CA ALA A 160 14.56 -29.54 6.20
C ALA A 160 14.28 -30.22 7.55
N LYS A 161 13.65 -31.41 7.52
CA LYS A 161 13.40 -32.20 8.72
C LYS A 161 14.69 -32.52 9.48
N ASN A 162 15.75 -32.93 8.77
CA ASN A 162 17.05 -33.24 9.39
C ASN A 162 17.73 -32.00 9.98
N LYS A 163 17.46 -30.80 9.46
CA LYS A 163 17.97 -29.51 9.97
C LYS A 163 17.03 -28.83 10.98
N GLY A 164 15.94 -29.48 11.41
CA GLY A 164 14.99 -28.92 12.37
C GLY A 164 14.08 -27.81 11.82
N VAL A 165 13.89 -27.79 10.50
CA VAL A 165 12.99 -26.90 9.77
C VAL A 165 11.69 -27.66 9.44
N SER A 166 10.54 -27.03 9.65
CA SER A 166 9.24 -27.63 9.33
C SER A 166 8.98 -27.59 7.82
N GLU A 167 8.23 -28.59 7.32
CA GLU A 167 7.77 -28.59 5.93
C GLU A 167 6.86 -27.38 5.64
N GLU A 168 6.01 -27.00 6.60
CA GLU A 168 5.16 -25.80 6.52
C GLU A 168 5.96 -24.52 6.27
N LEU A 169 7.19 -24.42 6.79
CA LEU A 169 8.04 -23.24 6.56
C LEU A 169 8.55 -23.19 5.11
N LEU A 170 8.83 -24.33 4.49
CA LEU A 170 9.17 -24.37 3.05
C LEU A 170 7.97 -23.98 2.18
N GLU A 171 6.78 -24.48 2.53
CA GLU A 171 5.54 -24.13 1.82
C GLU A 171 5.20 -22.64 1.99
N THR A 172 5.45 -22.07 3.17
CA THR A 172 5.30 -20.62 3.40
C THR A 172 6.27 -19.78 2.57
N ILE A 173 7.49 -20.26 2.35
CA ILE A 173 8.49 -19.56 1.52
C ILE A 173 8.07 -19.55 0.04
N ASP A 174 7.57 -20.68 -0.45
CA ASP A 174 7.06 -20.79 -1.81
C ASP A 174 5.91 -19.81 -2.07
N GLU A 175 4.95 -19.80 -1.15
CA GLU A 175 3.82 -18.87 -1.17
C GLU A 175 4.29 -17.41 -1.09
N LEU A 176 5.25 -17.10 -0.22
CA LEU A 176 5.83 -15.78 -0.09
C LEU A 176 6.46 -15.31 -1.41
N TYR A 177 7.24 -16.18 -2.08
CA TYR A 177 7.85 -15.84 -3.36
C TYR A 177 6.82 -15.69 -4.48
N ALA A 178 5.78 -16.51 -4.51
CA ALA A 178 4.70 -16.36 -5.47
C ALA A 178 4.04 -14.97 -5.35
N ILE A 179 3.68 -14.55 -4.13
CA ILE A 179 3.09 -13.22 -3.88
C ILE A 179 4.06 -12.11 -4.27
N MET A 180 5.35 -12.24 -3.91
CA MET A 180 6.36 -11.24 -4.26
C MET A 180 6.59 -11.13 -5.77
N MET A 181 6.45 -12.22 -6.52
CA MET A 181 6.53 -12.18 -7.98
C MET A 181 5.30 -11.53 -8.60
N GLU A 182 4.10 -11.82 -8.09
CA GLU A 182 2.84 -11.22 -8.54
C GLU A 182 2.86 -9.71 -8.33
N GLN A 183 3.21 -9.23 -7.13
CA GLN A 183 3.30 -7.80 -6.85
C GLN A 183 4.33 -7.08 -7.71
N ARG A 184 5.51 -7.69 -7.95
CA ARG A 184 6.50 -7.09 -8.86
C ARG A 184 6.01 -7.01 -10.30
N ALA A 185 5.21 -7.97 -10.74
CA ALA A 185 4.63 -7.95 -12.07
C ALA A 185 3.55 -6.86 -12.17
N GLU A 186 2.71 -6.71 -11.15
CA GLU A 186 1.74 -5.61 -11.05
C GLU A 186 2.42 -4.24 -11.04
N GLU A 187 3.45 -4.05 -10.21
CA GLU A 187 4.25 -2.81 -10.15
C GLU A 187 4.89 -2.48 -11.50
N ALA A 188 5.49 -3.47 -12.18
CA ALA A 188 6.08 -3.26 -13.50
C ALA A 188 5.03 -2.89 -14.57
N LEU A 189 3.84 -3.49 -14.53
CA LEU A 189 2.74 -3.15 -15.43
C LEU A 189 2.20 -1.74 -15.16
N GLU A 190 2.08 -1.33 -13.90
CA GLU A 190 1.70 0.03 -13.53
C GLU A 190 2.74 1.05 -14.03
N GLU A 191 4.03 0.78 -13.85
CA GLU A 191 5.10 1.63 -14.39
C GLU A 191 5.03 1.74 -15.92
N GLU A 192 4.85 0.62 -16.64
CA GLU A 192 4.71 0.63 -18.10
C GLU A 192 3.47 1.43 -18.56
N MET A 193 2.32 1.27 -17.89
CA MET A 193 1.11 2.03 -18.20
C MET A 193 1.29 3.54 -17.97
N PHE A 194 1.96 3.93 -16.89
CA PHE A 194 2.23 5.34 -16.59
C PHE A 194 3.17 5.95 -17.63
N GLU A 195 4.21 5.23 -18.05
CA GLU A 195 5.10 5.69 -19.13
C GLU A 195 4.38 5.83 -20.48
N GLU A 196 3.43 4.94 -20.79
CA GLU A 196 2.60 5.07 -21.99
C GLU A 196 1.66 6.28 -21.91
N GLU A 197 1.00 6.49 -20.76
CA GLU A 197 0.14 7.65 -20.54
C GLU A 197 0.93 8.97 -20.67
N GLU A 198 2.09 9.10 -20.03
CA GLU A 198 2.94 10.30 -20.17
C GLU A 198 3.35 10.55 -21.64
N LYS A 199 3.75 9.51 -22.38
CA LYS A 199 4.09 9.65 -23.81
C LYS A 199 2.89 10.11 -24.63
N THR A 200 1.68 9.60 -24.37
CA THR A 200 0.49 10.04 -25.10
C THR A 200 0.12 11.49 -24.79
N VAL A 201 0.28 11.93 -23.54
CA VAL A 201 0.05 13.34 -23.16
C VAL A 201 1.08 14.24 -23.86
N ASP A 202 2.35 13.87 -23.85
CA ASP A 202 3.40 14.65 -24.54
C ASP A 202 3.17 14.72 -26.06
N GLU A 203 2.81 13.59 -26.70
CA GLU A 203 2.51 13.56 -28.15
C GLU A 203 1.31 14.43 -28.50
N THR A 204 0.21 14.34 -27.73
CA THR A 204 -0.99 15.15 -27.96
C THR A 204 -0.74 16.64 -27.73
N LEU A 205 0.07 17.00 -26.73
CA LEU A 205 0.47 18.37 -26.47
C LEU A 205 1.32 18.94 -27.63
N GLU A 206 2.30 18.18 -28.12
CA GLU A 206 3.14 18.57 -29.26
C GLU A 206 2.36 18.69 -30.57
N GLU A 207 1.37 17.81 -30.81
CA GLU A 207 0.45 17.95 -31.94
C GLU A 207 -0.43 19.21 -31.83
N ALA A 208 -0.92 19.52 -30.62
CA ALA A 208 -1.70 20.72 -30.37
C ALA A 208 -0.85 21.99 -30.61
N LYS A 209 0.40 22.03 -30.12
CA LYS A 209 1.34 23.14 -30.40
C LYS A 209 1.51 23.37 -31.90
N LYS A 210 1.80 22.32 -32.66
CA LYS A 210 1.95 22.40 -34.14
C LYS A 210 0.69 22.93 -34.82
N ALA A 211 -0.48 22.45 -34.41
CA ALA A 211 -1.75 22.89 -34.99
C ALA A 211 -2.06 24.36 -34.67
N ILE A 212 -1.76 24.81 -33.46
CA ILE A 212 -1.89 26.21 -33.05
C ILE A 212 -0.98 27.10 -33.90
N LEU A 213 0.29 26.74 -34.03
CA LEU A 213 1.25 27.47 -34.86
C LEU A 213 0.80 27.56 -36.32
N GLU A 214 0.26 26.47 -36.89
CA GLU A 214 -0.28 26.48 -38.26
C GLU A 214 -1.45 27.46 -38.41
N ILE A 215 -2.38 27.49 -37.44
CA ILE A 215 -3.50 28.44 -37.41
C ILE A 215 -2.97 29.87 -37.36
N LEU A 216 -2.03 30.18 -36.48
CA LEU A 216 -1.46 31.52 -36.34
C LEU A 216 -0.69 31.95 -37.60
N ARG A 217 0.13 31.06 -38.19
CA ARG A 217 0.85 31.32 -39.46
C ARG A 217 -0.11 31.63 -40.61
N SER A 218 -1.22 30.90 -40.71
CA SER A 218 -2.24 31.13 -41.75
C SER A 218 -2.92 32.51 -41.67
N LYS A 219 -2.92 33.13 -40.49
CA LYS A 219 -3.50 34.45 -40.24
C LYS A 219 -2.49 35.59 -40.33
N GLY A 220 -1.20 35.27 -40.49
CA GLY A 220 -0.12 36.22 -40.68
C GLY A 220 -0.02 37.19 -39.51
N ASP A 221 -0.12 38.48 -39.81
CA ASP A 221 0.13 39.54 -38.82
C ASP A 221 -1.08 39.87 -37.91
N LYS A 222 -2.20 39.16 -38.07
CA LYS A 222 -3.43 39.41 -37.30
C LYS A 222 -3.48 38.54 -36.04
N PRO A 223 -3.73 39.13 -34.85
CA PRO A 223 -3.93 38.37 -33.63
C PRO A 223 -5.18 37.50 -33.72
N VAL A 224 -5.11 36.27 -33.20
CA VAL A 224 -6.16 35.26 -33.27
C VAL A 224 -6.71 35.00 -31.86
N SER A 225 -8.04 35.04 -31.70
CA SER A 225 -8.65 34.82 -30.39
C SER A 225 -8.60 33.35 -29.95
N ILE A 226 -8.48 33.11 -28.65
CA ILE A 226 -8.52 31.78 -28.05
C ILE A 226 -9.78 31.01 -28.42
N ARG A 227 -10.94 31.68 -28.46
CA ARG A 227 -12.21 31.10 -28.87
C ARG A 227 -12.19 30.59 -30.31
N TYR A 228 -11.44 31.26 -31.19
CA TYR A 228 -11.28 30.81 -32.57
C TYR A 228 -10.40 29.57 -32.67
N ILE A 229 -9.29 29.55 -31.92
CA ILE A 229 -8.35 28.42 -31.85
C ILE A 229 -9.08 27.19 -31.28
N GLN A 230 -9.73 27.32 -30.12
CA GLN A 230 -10.52 26.27 -29.49
C GLN A 230 -11.59 25.71 -30.45
N ARG A 231 -12.38 26.56 -31.11
CA ARG A 231 -13.40 26.09 -32.07
C ARG A 231 -12.81 25.38 -33.29
N LYS A 232 -11.60 25.74 -33.73
CA LYS A 232 -10.92 25.13 -34.87
C LYS A 232 -10.30 23.76 -34.53
N LEU A 233 -9.93 23.58 -33.26
CA LEU A 233 -9.21 22.42 -32.75
C LEU A 233 -10.07 21.50 -31.90
N GLN A 234 -11.32 21.88 -31.58
CA GLN A 234 -12.26 21.13 -30.73
C GLN A 234 -12.51 19.69 -31.21
N ASP A 235 -12.38 19.43 -32.52
CA ASP A 235 -12.63 18.10 -33.09
C ASP A 235 -11.46 17.14 -32.84
N LYS A 236 -10.32 17.66 -32.36
CA LYS A 236 -9.06 16.92 -32.17
C LYS A 236 -8.48 17.02 -30.77
N PHE A 237 -8.68 18.13 -30.08
CA PHE A 237 -8.06 18.41 -28.79
C PHE A 237 -9.08 18.97 -27.81
N GLU A 238 -8.96 18.57 -26.55
CA GLU A 238 -9.75 19.15 -25.47
C GLU A 238 -9.30 20.60 -25.18
N PRO A 239 -10.20 21.47 -24.67
CA PRO A 239 -9.87 22.87 -24.39
C PRO A 239 -8.68 23.05 -23.45
N GLU A 240 -8.50 22.15 -22.49
CA GLU A 240 -7.40 22.18 -21.52
C GLU A 240 -6.04 21.94 -22.21
N VAL A 241 -5.94 20.93 -23.07
CA VAL A 241 -4.73 20.63 -23.87
C VAL A 241 -4.35 21.82 -24.77
N ILE A 242 -5.34 22.50 -25.34
CA ILE A 242 -5.11 23.70 -26.16
C ILE A 242 -4.57 24.85 -25.31
N GLU A 243 -5.11 25.03 -24.10
CA GLU A 243 -4.64 26.06 -23.17
C GLU A 243 -3.22 25.79 -22.67
N ASP A 244 -2.90 24.55 -22.34
CA ASP A 244 -1.57 24.16 -21.90
C ASP A 244 -0.54 24.31 -23.03
N ALA A 245 -0.89 23.88 -24.26
CA ALA A 245 -0.05 24.11 -25.44
C ALA A 245 0.19 25.61 -25.71
N LEU A 246 -0.82 26.47 -25.54
CA LEU A 246 -0.66 27.92 -25.65
C LEU A 246 0.28 28.49 -24.59
N ARG A 247 0.18 28.02 -23.33
CA ARG A 247 1.08 28.44 -22.25
C ARG A 247 2.52 28.05 -22.52
N GLU A 248 2.76 26.82 -23.00
CA GLU A 248 4.10 26.36 -23.34
C GLU A 248 4.69 27.13 -24.52
N LEU A 249 3.93 27.33 -25.60
CA LEU A 249 4.40 28.15 -26.73
C LEU A 249 4.72 29.59 -26.34
N MET A 250 4.01 30.16 -25.36
CA MET A 250 4.34 31.47 -24.79
C MET A 250 5.62 31.43 -23.96
N ALA A 251 5.82 30.38 -23.16
CA ALA A 251 7.02 30.20 -22.34
C ALA A 251 8.27 29.95 -23.20
N GLU A 252 8.13 29.19 -24.30
CA GLU A 252 9.14 28.94 -25.32
C GLU A 252 9.43 30.20 -26.16
N GLY A 253 8.54 31.20 -26.11
CA GLY A 253 8.68 32.46 -26.85
C GLY A 253 8.29 32.36 -28.32
N GLU A 254 7.61 31.30 -28.74
CA GLU A 254 7.12 31.14 -30.11
C GLU A 254 5.89 32.03 -30.40
N ILE A 255 5.10 32.31 -29.37
CA ILE A 255 3.91 33.16 -29.46
C ILE A 255 3.86 34.17 -28.32
N TYR A 256 3.04 35.20 -28.47
CA TYR A 256 2.74 36.19 -27.43
C TYR A 256 1.27 36.60 -27.45
N GLU A 257 0.83 37.20 -26.35
CA GLU A 257 -0.53 37.69 -26.14
C GLU A 257 -0.57 39.23 -26.21
N PRO A 258 -0.80 39.84 -27.39
CA PRO A 258 -0.90 41.30 -27.52
C PRO A 258 -2.11 41.90 -26.78
N GLU A 259 -3.21 41.16 -26.69
CA GLU A 259 -4.43 41.53 -25.97
C GLU A 259 -4.97 40.30 -25.24
N VAL A 260 -5.60 40.51 -24.08
CA VAL A 260 -6.12 39.39 -23.26
C VAL A 260 -7.06 38.51 -24.10
N GLY A 261 -6.71 37.23 -24.22
CA GLY A 261 -7.41 36.21 -25.00
C GLY A 261 -7.08 36.18 -26.48
N TYR A 262 -6.04 36.90 -26.94
CA TYR A 262 -5.62 36.97 -28.35
C TYR A 262 -4.12 36.67 -28.49
N TYR A 263 -3.78 35.72 -29.36
CA TYR A 263 -2.42 35.23 -29.54
C TYR A 263 -1.88 35.52 -30.94
N LYS A 264 -0.56 35.68 -31.03
CA LYS A 264 0.16 35.94 -32.28
C LYS A 264 1.58 35.35 -32.19
N ILE A 265 2.14 34.94 -33.34
CA ILE A 265 3.52 34.44 -33.42
C ILE A 265 4.50 35.60 -33.15
N LEU A 266 5.50 35.33 -32.30
CA LEU A 266 6.66 36.19 -32.14
C LEU A 266 7.56 35.96 -33.37
N ALA A 267 7.84 37.01 -34.15
CA ALA A 267 8.56 36.90 -35.43
C ALA A 267 9.96 36.29 -35.29
#